data_AF-A0AAW0JMK3-F1
#
_entry.id   AF-A0AAW0JMK3-F1
#
_cell.length_a   1.000
_cell.length_b   1.000
_cell.length_c   1.000
_cell.angle_alpha   90.00
_cell.angle_beta   90.00
_cell.angle_gamma   90.00
#
_symmetry.space_group_name_H-M   'P 1'
#
loop_
_entity.id
_entity.type
_entity.pdbx_description
1 polymer ?
#
loop_
_entity_poly.entity_id
_entity_poly.type
_entity_poly.pdbx_seq_one_letter_code
_entity_poly.pdbx_strand_id
1 'polypeptide(L)'
;HVCSILASLLRNLRGQQRTRLLNKFTENDSEKVDRLMELHFKYLGAMQVADKKIEGEKHDMVRRGEIIDNDMEGEFYLRRLDAGLFILQHICYIMAEICNANVPQIRQRVHQILNMRGSSIKIVRHIIKEYAENIGDGRSPEFRETEQKRILGLLENF
;
A
#
# COMPACT_ATOMS: atom_id res chain seq x y z
N HIS A 1 -5.72 -12.32 -3.05
CA HIS A 1 -5.44 -13.09 -1.82
C HIS A 1 -3.97 -13.24 -1.46
N VAL A 2 -3.05 -13.58 -2.38
CA VAL A 2 -1.62 -13.81 -2.06
C VAL A 2 -0.96 -12.63 -1.31
N CYS A 3 -1.14 -11.38 -1.76
CA CYS A 3 -0.58 -10.20 -1.08
C CYS A 3 -1.12 -10.04 0.35
N SER A 4 -2.39 -10.35 0.58
CA SER A 4 -2.98 -10.31 1.93
C SER A 4 -2.35 -11.36 2.85
N ILE A 5 -2.08 -12.57 2.34
CA ILE A 5 -1.37 -13.62 3.09
C ILE A 5 0.04 -13.16 3.44
N LEU A 6 0.80 -12.63 2.46
CA LEU A 6 2.16 -12.13 2.70
C LEU A 6 2.19 -10.97 3.70
N ALA A 7 1.25 -10.02 3.59
CA ALA A 7 1.10 -8.94 4.55
C ALA A 7 0.83 -9.49 5.96
N SER A 8 -0.06 -10.48 6.11
CA SER A 8 -0.33 -11.14 7.39
C SER A 8 0.89 -11.86 7.94
N LEU A 9 1.65 -12.58 7.11
CA LEU A 9 2.89 -13.24 7.53
C LEU A 9 3.94 -12.22 8.00
N LEU A 10 4.13 -11.11 7.29
CA LEU A 10 5.05 -10.05 7.70
C LEU A 10 4.59 -9.37 9.00
N ARG A 11 3.29 -9.12 9.17
CA ARG A 11 2.76 -8.57 10.43
C ARG A 11 3.02 -9.50 11.61
N ASN A 12 2.84 -10.81 11.43
CA ASN A 12 2.69 -11.76 12.55
C ASN A 12 3.92 -12.61 12.82
N LEU A 13 4.72 -12.96 11.82
CA LEU A 13 5.89 -13.81 12.03
C LEU A 13 6.98 -13.08 12.82
N ARG A 14 7.62 -13.82 13.72
CA ARG A 14 8.75 -13.40 14.57
C ARG A 14 9.84 -14.47 14.54
N GLY A 15 11.00 -14.17 15.12
CA GLY A 15 12.11 -15.12 15.24
C GLY A 15 12.54 -15.76 13.91
N GLN A 16 12.87 -17.04 13.95
CA GLN A 16 13.38 -17.78 12.79
C GLN A 16 12.40 -17.82 11.62
N GLN A 17 11.09 -17.88 11.87
CA GLN A 17 10.08 -17.91 10.82
C GLN A 17 10.06 -16.58 10.03
N ARG A 18 10.23 -15.44 10.72
CA ARG A 18 10.37 -14.13 10.06
C ARG A 18 11.63 -14.08 9.20
N THR A 19 12.77 -14.54 9.74
CA THR A 19 14.03 -14.58 8.99
C THR A 19 13.91 -15.41 7.72
N ARG A 20 13.28 -16.59 7.81
CA ARG A 20 13.03 -17.45 6.63
C ARG A 20 12.17 -16.75 5.58
N LEU A 21 11.13 -16.02 5.98
CA LEU A 21 10.32 -15.24 5.06
C LEU A 21 11.12 -14.13 4.38
N LEU A 22 11.92 -13.38 5.15
CA LEU A 22 12.76 -12.29 4.61
C LEU A 22 13.81 -12.81 3.63
N ASN A 23 14.39 -13.98 3.89
CA ASN A 23 15.33 -14.62 2.95
C ASN A 23 14.69 -14.93 1.60
N LYS A 24 13.37 -15.18 1.53
CA LYS A 24 12.69 -15.32 0.23
C LYS A 24 12.77 -14.04 -0.61
N PHE A 25 12.89 -12.87 0.01
CA PHE A 25 13.01 -11.59 -0.70
C PHE A 25 14.44 -11.28 -1.15
N THR A 26 15.45 -12.04 -0.73
CA THR A 26 16.86 -11.87 -1.14
C THR A 26 17.33 -12.94 -2.13
N GLU A 27 16.61 -14.08 -2.22
CA GLU A 27 16.85 -15.14 -3.21
C GLU A 27 16.83 -14.61 -4.65
N ASN A 28 17.64 -15.23 -5.52
CA ASN A 28 17.68 -14.97 -6.96
C ASN A 28 17.80 -13.48 -7.30
N ASP A 29 18.76 -12.80 -6.67
CA ASP A 29 18.97 -11.35 -6.80
C ASP A 29 17.72 -10.51 -6.50
N SER A 30 16.99 -10.91 -5.44
CA SER A 30 15.76 -10.24 -5.03
C SER A 30 14.63 -10.26 -6.07
N GLU A 31 14.50 -11.34 -6.86
CA GLU A 31 13.43 -11.48 -7.89
C GLU A 31 12.01 -11.19 -7.34
N LYS A 32 11.79 -11.45 -6.04
CA LYS A 32 10.49 -11.24 -5.40
C LYS A 32 10.24 -9.76 -5.09
N VAL A 33 11.30 -8.98 -4.86
CA VAL A 33 11.23 -7.52 -4.79
C VAL A 33 10.90 -6.98 -6.17
N ASP A 34 11.52 -7.50 -7.23
CA ASP A 34 11.21 -7.10 -8.62
C ASP A 34 9.74 -7.36 -8.95
N ARG A 35 9.25 -8.57 -8.61
CA ARG A 35 7.84 -8.92 -8.79
C ARG A 35 6.91 -8.04 -7.96
N LEU A 36 7.28 -7.70 -6.73
CA LEU A 36 6.51 -6.80 -5.87
C LEU A 36 6.41 -5.40 -6.51
N MET A 37 7.50 -4.88 -7.06
CA MET A 37 7.54 -3.58 -7.72
C MET A 37 6.75 -3.58 -9.04
N GLU A 38 6.82 -4.67 -9.82
CA GLU A 38 5.98 -4.82 -11.03
C GLU A 38 4.49 -4.74 -10.68
N LEU A 39 4.07 -5.46 -9.63
CA LEU A 39 2.70 -5.40 -9.14
C LEU A 39 2.35 -4.01 -8.61
N HIS A 40 3.26 -3.34 -7.89
CA HIS A 40 3.06 -1.97 -7.43
C HIS A 40 2.72 -1.03 -8.59
N PHE A 41 3.51 -1.02 -9.66
CA PHE A 41 3.25 -0.14 -10.80
C PHE A 41 1.98 -0.50 -11.57
N LYS A 42 1.68 -1.81 -11.69
CA LYS A 42 0.44 -2.27 -12.33
C LYS A 42 -0.79 -1.69 -11.61
N TYR A 43 -0.87 -1.86 -10.29
CA TYR A 43 -2.04 -1.39 -9.53
C TYR A 43 -2.02 0.11 -9.28
N LEU A 44 -0.84 0.74 -9.15
CA LEU A 44 -0.74 2.18 -9.07
C LEU A 44 -1.26 2.85 -10.35
N GLY A 45 -0.91 2.32 -11.52
CA GLY A 45 -1.43 2.83 -12.80
C GLY A 45 -2.95 2.70 -12.92
N ALA A 46 -3.51 1.54 -12.54
CA ALA A 46 -4.96 1.35 -12.51
C ALA A 46 -5.66 2.34 -11.56
N MET A 47 -5.11 2.51 -10.36
CA MET A 47 -5.61 3.47 -9.37
C MET A 47 -5.55 4.92 -9.86
N GLN A 48 -4.44 5.34 -10.47
CA GLN A 48 -4.30 6.70 -11.01
C GLN A 48 -5.33 7.00 -12.11
N VAL A 49 -5.66 6.01 -12.95
CA VAL A 49 -6.71 6.15 -13.97
C VAL A 49 -8.08 6.30 -13.31
N ALA A 50 -8.38 5.47 -12.30
CA ALA A 50 -9.63 5.54 -11.56
C ALA A 50 -9.79 6.88 -10.82
N ASP A 51 -8.76 7.31 -10.08
CA ASP A 51 -8.74 8.56 -9.32
C ASP A 51 -8.90 9.76 -10.27
N LYS A 52 -8.22 9.78 -11.42
CA LYS A 52 -8.38 10.86 -12.41
C LYS A 52 -9.80 10.94 -12.97
N LYS A 53 -10.45 9.81 -13.20
CA LYS A 53 -11.83 9.76 -13.68
C LYS A 53 -12.80 10.27 -12.60
N ILE A 54 -12.61 9.83 -11.36
CA ILE A 54 -13.39 10.27 -10.20
C ILE A 54 -13.24 11.78 -10.00
N GLU A 55 -12.02 12.32 -10.05
CA GLU A 55 -11.78 13.75 -9.85
C GLU A 55 -12.43 14.60 -10.95
N GLY A 56 -12.39 14.13 -12.20
CA GLY A 56 -13.10 14.78 -13.31
C GLY A 56 -14.62 14.82 -13.09
N GLU A 57 -15.20 13.71 -12.64
CA GLU A 57 -16.62 13.64 -12.31
C GLU A 57 -16.97 14.57 -11.13
N LYS A 58 -16.18 14.58 -10.05
CA LYS A 58 -16.35 15.50 -8.92
C LYS A 58 -16.34 16.96 -9.38
N HIS A 59 -15.41 17.35 -10.24
CA HIS A 59 -15.37 18.69 -10.82
C HIS A 59 -16.62 19.01 -11.66
N ASP A 60 -17.11 18.06 -12.45
CA ASP A 60 -18.31 18.25 -13.27
C ASP A 60 -19.57 18.40 -12.42
N MET A 61 -19.70 17.59 -11.36
CA MET A 61 -20.79 17.69 -10.38
C MET A 61 -20.83 19.06 -9.71
N VAL A 62 -19.67 19.54 -9.23
CA VAL A 62 -19.55 20.88 -8.63
C VAL A 62 -19.96 21.96 -9.62
N ARG A 63 -19.56 21.85 -10.91
CA ARG A 63 -19.97 22.79 -11.96
C ARG A 63 -21.47 22.76 -12.23
N ARG A 64 -22.13 21.62 -12.05
CA ARG A 64 -23.60 21.48 -12.16
C ARG A 64 -24.36 21.87 -10.89
N GLY A 65 -23.66 22.22 -9.80
CA GLY A 65 -24.27 22.54 -8.51
C GLY A 65 -24.77 21.32 -7.74
N GLU A 66 -24.29 20.12 -8.08
CA GLU A 66 -24.59 18.88 -7.38
C GLU A 66 -23.76 18.79 -6.08
N ILE A 67 -24.39 18.30 -5.01
CA ILE A 67 -23.71 18.06 -3.73
C ILE A 67 -23.11 16.65 -3.78
N ILE A 68 -21.83 16.54 -3.46
CA ILE A 68 -21.17 15.26 -3.23
C ILE A 68 -21.49 14.86 -1.79
N ASP A 69 -22.41 13.92 -1.62
CA ASP A 69 -22.79 13.37 -0.33
C ASP A 69 -22.04 12.07 -0.02
N ASN A 70 -22.37 11.45 1.12
CA ASN A 70 -21.71 10.24 1.57
C ASN A 70 -21.99 9.03 0.66
N ASP A 71 -23.15 8.98 0.01
CA ASP A 71 -23.50 7.87 -0.90
C ASP A 71 -22.63 7.94 -2.16
N MET A 72 -22.43 9.16 -2.68
CA MET A 72 -21.52 9.41 -3.80
C MET A 72 -20.07 9.06 -3.47
N GLU A 73 -19.58 9.45 -2.28
CA GLU A 73 -18.23 9.06 -1.81
C GLU A 73 -18.10 7.54 -1.67
N GLY A 74 -19.17 6.86 -1.25
CA GLY A 74 -19.25 5.40 -1.22
C GLY A 74 -19.10 4.77 -2.61
N GLU A 75 -19.75 5.32 -3.64
CA GLU A 75 -19.60 4.86 -5.02
C GLU A 75 -18.17 5.06 -5.54
N PHE A 76 -17.57 6.22 -5.27
CA PHE A 76 -16.18 6.48 -5.63
C PHE A 76 -15.21 5.52 -4.93
N TYR A 77 -15.45 5.19 -3.67
CA TYR A 77 -14.67 4.20 -2.94
C TYR A 77 -14.79 2.80 -3.57
N LEU A 78 -16.01 2.34 -3.91
CA LEU A 78 -16.23 1.06 -4.59
C LEU A 78 -15.47 0.99 -5.93
N ARG A 79 -15.45 2.08 -6.70
CA ARG A 79 -14.68 2.14 -7.95
C ARG A 79 -13.17 2.07 -7.73
N ARG A 80 -12.66 2.64 -6.64
CA ARG A 80 -11.24 2.48 -6.23
C ARG A 80 -10.95 1.03 -5.80
N LEU A 81 -11.89 0.36 -5.13
CA LEU A 81 -11.77 -1.06 -4.82
C LEU A 81 -11.71 -1.93 -6.08
N ASP A 82 -12.58 -1.66 -7.06
CA ASP A 82 -12.58 -2.35 -8.36
C ASP A 82 -11.27 -2.13 -9.14
N ALA A 83 -10.67 -0.95 -9.00
CA ALA A 83 -9.35 -0.63 -9.56
C ALA A 83 -8.18 -1.29 -8.81
N GLY A 84 -8.46 -1.97 -7.68
CA GLY A 84 -7.47 -2.76 -6.94
C GLY A 84 -6.83 -2.05 -5.74
N LEU A 85 -7.50 -1.06 -5.15
CA LEU A 85 -7.01 -0.31 -3.97
C LEU A 85 -6.48 -1.24 -2.86
N PHE A 86 -7.22 -2.27 -2.44
CA PHE A 86 -6.78 -3.18 -1.37
C PHE A 86 -5.49 -3.92 -1.73
N ILE A 87 -5.34 -4.34 -2.99
CA ILE A 87 -4.14 -5.05 -3.43
C ILE A 87 -2.96 -4.08 -3.42
N LEU A 88 -3.15 -2.84 -3.89
CA LEU A 88 -2.12 -1.81 -3.86
C LEU A 88 -1.69 -1.48 -2.42
N GLN A 89 -2.65 -1.31 -1.50
CA GLN A 89 -2.37 -1.06 -0.08
C GLN A 89 -1.55 -2.20 0.54
N HIS A 90 -1.91 -3.45 0.28
CA HIS A 90 -1.12 -4.59 0.74
C HIS A 90 0.28 -4.64 0.14
N ILE A 91 0.45 -4.31 -1.14
CA ILE A 91 1.77 -4.24 -1.77
C ILE A 91 2.62 -3.17 -1.11
N CYS A 92 2.08 -1.97 -0.90
CA CYS A 92 2.77 -0.88 -0.22
C CYS A 92 3.12 -1.26 1.23
N TYR A 93 2.20 -1.89 1.96
CA TYR A 93 2.46 -2.40 3.30
C TYR A 93 3.59 -3.44 3.34
N ILE A 94 3.58 -4.43 2.43
CA ILE A 94 4.66 -5.42 2.29
C ILE A 94 5.99 -4.70 2.05
N MET A 95 6.01 -3.73 1.12
CA MET A 95 7.19 -2.95 0.78
C MET A 95 7.77 -2.23 2.00
N ALA A 96 6.91 -1.57 2.80
CA ALA A 96 7.33 -0.92 4.04
C ALA A 96 7.88 -1.90 5.08
N GLU A 97 7.22 -3.04 5.29
CA GLU A 97 7.69 -4.07 6.22
C GLU A 97 9.07 -4.64 5.85
N ILE A 98 9.29 -4.97 4.56
CA ILE A 98 10.57 -5.57 4.14
C ILE A 98 11.71 -4.55 4.11
N CYS A 99 11.43 -3.27 3.83
CA CYS A 99 12.44 -2.21 3.92
C CYS A 99 12.86 -1.92 5.37
N ASN A 100 11.96 -2.12 6.34
CA ASN A 100 12.25 -1.99 7.77
C ASN A 100 12.95 -3.24 8.36
N ALA A 101 13.23 -4.27 7.55
CA ALA A 101 13.84 -5.50 8.02
C ALA A 101 15.36 -5.42 8.26
N ASN A 102 15.97 -4.24 8.12
CA ASN A 102 17.43 -4.04 8.19
C ASN A 102 18.23 -4.92 7.22
N VAL A 103 17.67 -5.17 6.02
CA VAL A 103 18.34 -5.89 4.92
C VAL A 103 18.67 -4.89 3.81
N PRO A 104 19.94 -4.42 3.71
CA PRO A 104 20.32 -3.35 2.77
C PRO A 104 19.99 -3.67 1.31
N GLN A 105 20.17 -4.94 0.90
CA GLN A 105 19.89 -5.40 -0.46
C GLN A 105 18.44 -5.11 -0.90
N ILE A 106 17.46 -5.43 -0.03
CA ILE A 106 16.04 -5.22 -0.31
C ILE A 106 15.75 -3.72 -0.44
N ARG A 107 16.19 -2.93 0.54
CA ARG A 107 15.94 -1.49 0.57
C ARG A 107 16.55 -0.80 -0.64
N GLN A 108 17.80 -1.13 -0.96
CA GLN A 108 18.50 -0.59 -2.13
C GLN A 108 17.74 -0.93 -3.41
N ARG A 109 17.26 -2.18 -3.55
CA ARG A 109 16.52 -2.61 -4.75
C ARG A 109 15.20 -1.87 -4.93
N VAL A 110 14.43 -1.67 -3.85
CA VAL A 110 13.18 -0.89 -3.89
C VAL A 110 13.44 0.55 -4.35
N HIS A 111 14.40 1.24 -3.74
CA HIS A 111 14.73 2.62 -4.13
C HIS A 111 15.27 2.70 -5.56
N GLN A 112 16.11 1.75 -5.97
CA GLN A 112 16.63 1.68 -7.32
C GLN A 112 15.49 1.60 -8.35
N ILE A 113 14.52 0.71 -8.13
CA ILE A 113 13.39 0.52 -9.05
C ILE A 113 12.46 1.73 -9.07
N LEU A 114 12.16 2.34 -7.92
CA LEU A 114 11.36 3.57 -7.85
C LEU A 114 12.00 4.69 -8.68
N ASN A 115 13.30 4.90 -8.50
CA ASN A 115 14.06 5.93 -9.22
C ASN A 115 14.09 5.67 -10.73
N MET A 116 14.35 4.43 -11.16
CA MET A 116 14.37 4.08 -12.59
C MET A 116 13.02 4.28 -13.28
N ARG A 117 11.90 4.16 -12.56
CA ARG A 117 10.54 4.33 -13.08
C ARG A 117 9.97 5.73 -12.87
N GLY A 118 10.75 6.67 -12.35
CA GLY A 118 10.31 8.05 -12.05
C GLY A 118 9.24 8.14 -10.96
N SER A 119 9.10 7.11 -10.13
CA SER A 119 8.13 7.09 -9.02
C SER A 119 8.79 7.53 -7.72
N SER A 120 7.98 8.07 -6.81
CA SER A 120 8.45 8.58 -5.53
C SER A 120 8.01 7.70 -4.38
N ILE A 121 8.91 7.51 -3.41
CA ILE A 121 8.61 6.92 -2.10
C ILE A 121 7.42 7.64 -1.42
N LYS A 122 7.22 8.93 -1.72
CA LYS A 122 6.11 9.74 -1.20
C LYS A 122 4.74 9.17 -1.58
N ILE A 123 4.61 8.58 -2.77
CA ILE A 123 3.36 7.95 -3.22
C ILE A 123 3.04 6.75 -2.33
N VAL A 124 4.04 5.89 -2.08
CA VAL A 124 3.90 4.73 -1.19
C VAL A 124 3.53 5.17 0.23
N ARG A 125 4.17 6.22 0.75
CA ARG A 125 3.84 6.80 2.07
C ARG A 125 2.41 7.31 2.13
N HIS A 126 1.91 7.95 1.09
CA HIS A 126 0.53 8.43 1.02
C HIS A 126 -0.47 7.28 1.10
N ILE A 127 -0.27 6.23 0.30
CA ILE A 127 -1.13 5.03 0.29
C ILE A 127 -1.14 4.33 1.65
N ILE A 128 0.01 4.24 2.33
CA ILE A 128 0.10 3.61 3.65
C ILE A 128 -0.61 4.44 4.73
N LYS A 129 -0.56 5.77 4.65
CA LYS A 129 -1.31 6.63 5.56
C LYS A 129 -2.82 6.41 5.41
N GLU A 130 -3.32 6.43 4.18
CA GLU A 130 -4.72 6.14 3.88
C GLU A 130 -5.13 4.74 4.37
N TYR A 131 -4.26 3.73 4.17
CA TYR A 131 -4.49 2.38 4.68
C TYR A 131 -4.58 2.35 6.22
N ALA A 132 -3.71 3.09 6.92
CA ALA A 132 -3.68 3.15 8.37
C ALA A 132 -4.88 3.89 8.97
N GLU A 133 -5.43 4.88 8.27
CA GLU A 133 -6.63 5.62 8.69
C GLU A 133 -7.89 4.75 8.65
N ASN A 134 -7.96 3.82 7.70
CA ASN A 134 -9.11 2.93 7.50
C ASN A 134 -8.95 1.56 8.18
N ILE A 135 -7.94 1.38 9.06
CA ILE A 135 -7.67 0.07 9.66
C ILE A 135 -8.57 -0.23 10.87
N GLY A 136 -9.00 -1.49 10.98
CA GLY A 136 -9.61 -2.03 12.19
C GLY A 136 -11.08 -1.69 12.35
N ASP A 137 -11.81 -1.49 11.26
CA ASP A 137 -13.27 -1.51 11.28
C ASP A 137 -13.79 -2.80 11.95
N GLY A 138 -14.69 -2.63 12.92
CA GLY A 138 -15.22 -3.72 13.73
C GLY A 138 -14.33 -4.18 14.91
N ARG A 139 -13.25 -3.46 15.23
CA ARG A 139 -12.40 -3.70 16.41
C ARG A 139 -12.50 -2.54 17.42
N SER A 140 -11.91 -2.71 18.61
CA SER A 140 -11.93 -1.67 19.64
C SER A 140 -11.12 -0.42 19.20
N PRO A 141 -11.46 0.78 19.69
CA PRO A 141 -10.69 2.00 19.41
C PRO A 141 -9.21 1.87 19.78
N GLU A 142 -8.88 1.20 20.89
CA GLU A 142 -7.50 1.00 21.35
C GLU A 142 -6.71 0.12 20.38
N PHE A 143 -7.35 -0.90 19.81
CA PHE A 143 -6.74 -1.73 18.77
C PHE A 143 -6.44 -0.91 17.52
N ARG A 144 -7.38 -0.06 17.09
CA ARG A 144 -7.19 0.82 15.92
C ARG A 144 -6.02 1.78 16.12
N GLU A 145 -5.97 2.45 17.26
CA GLU A 145 -4.89 3.41 17.56
C GLU A 145 -3.52 2.73 17.63
N THR A 146 -3.44 1.57 18.30
CA THR A 146 -2.19 0.80 18.40
C THR A 146 -1.71 0.37 17.02
N GLU A 147 -2.62 -0.10 16.17
CA GLU A 147 -2.26 -0.59 14.85
C GLU A 147 -1.90 0.52 13.88
N GLN A 148 -2.60 1.66 13.96
CA GLN A 148 -2.29 2.85 13.20
C GLN A 148 -0.88 3.36 13.56
N LYS A 149 -0.55 3.47 14.85
CA LYS A 149 0.80 3.85 15.30
C LYS A 149 1.87 2.90 14.78
N ARG A 150 1.63 1.60 14.83
CA ARG A 150 2.57 0.59 14.33
C ARG A 150 2.83 0.74 12.83
N ILE A 151 1.77 0.89 12.03
CA ILE A 151 1.89 1.03 10.57
C ILE A 151 2.59 2.34 10.20
N LEU A 152 2.23 3.44 10.86
CA LEU A 152 2.87 4.74 10.60
C LEU A 152 4.35 4.75 11.02
N GLY A 153 4.72 4.04 12.08
CA GLY A 153 6.13 3.86 12.49
C GLY A 153 6.99 3.19 11.42
N LEU A 154 6.42 2.35 10.56
CA LEU A 154 7.15 1.77 9.42
C LEU A 154 7.61 2.86 8.42
N LEU A 155 6.94 4.01 8.37
CA LEU A 155 7.28 5.10 7.46
C LEU A 155 8.46 5.94 7.94
N GLU A 156 8.91 5.81 9.19
CA GLU A 156 10.02 6.62 9.70
C GLU A 156 11.35 6.19 9.09
N ASN A 157 11.56 4.88 8.95
CA ASN A 157 12.80 4.30 8.41
C ASN A 157 12.71 3.92 6.91
N PHE A 158 11.61 4.28 6.25
CA PHE A 158 11.30 3.96 4.86
C PHE A 158 11.81 5.03 3.88
#